data_AF-A0A7Y0FH56-F1
#
_entry.id   AF-A0A7Y0FH56-F1
#
_cell.length_a   1.000
_cell.length_b   1.000
_cell.length_c   1.000
_cell.angle_alpha   90.00
_cell.angle_beta   90.00
_cell.angle_gamma   90.00
#
_symmetry.space_group_name_H-M   'P 1'
#
loop_
_entity.id
_entity.type
_entity.pdbx_description
1 polymer ?
#
loop_
_entity_poly.entity_id
_entity_poly.type
_entity_poly.pdbx_seq_one_letter_code
_entity_poly.pdbx_strand_id
1 'polypeptide(L)'
;MKNFYSTIKTLAKTVVTTGALLLGYAQAQTTLSPGGIAFTSYDSSSTSVDVFSFVLLAPISSGTQISFTDRGYQGSNAWQAAGSTESAITWTSGTALPAGTEVYISALSASVYNPATTTSIPNGTVALTDGTSSNGLVLSSVGDQIIAFQGGNGSVTGANVTCIAGINYFYTAGSTTAAWNSDAVGSPNASLMPPGLTGGTNAFYTGPVSGVTVARSGKFNCTGVPTSTVANIRTAVMNNANWTLSTAAGSQYSGCTFLASNPVITASPANRTICAGGTTTFTVTASGATSYQWYQNSGSGFIALTNTAPYSGVTTNTLTITGATSAMNGYQYRAVAIGAGSATSNAATLTVVSISTTGSKTDVSCNGGSNGQATVVPSGGVAPYTYSWAPFGGTAATATGLSAGTYTVTVTDNFGCQATRTFTINEPASAVSGTTVVTNVACNGASNGAINLTPAGGTAPYTFNWGGGITTEDRTGLSAGTYTVTITDANGCT
;
A
#
# COMPACT_ATOMS: atom_id res chain seq x y z
N MET A 1 -12.84 51.80 19.75
CA MET A 1 -11.55 51.20 20.16
C MET A 1 -11.24 49.86 19.50
N LYS A 2 -12.16 48.89 19.37
CA LYS A 2 -11.90 47.58 18.70
C LYS A 2 -11.50 47.69 17.22
N ASN A 3 -12.05 48.64 16.47
CA ASN A 3 -11.69 48.84 15.05
C ASN A 3 -10.30 49.47 14.85
N PHE A 4 -9.86 50.33 15.77
CA PHE A 4 -8.54 50.97 15.71
C PHE A 4 -7.40 49.96 15.93
N TYR A 5 -7.63 48.99 16.83
CA TYR A 5 -6.67 47.93 17.13
C TYR A 5 -6.51 46.90 16.00
N SER A 6 -7.59 46.67 15.23
CA SER A 6 -7.58 45.82 14.04
C SER A 6 -6.75 46.43 12.92
N THR A 7 -6.94 47.73 12.65
CA THR A 7 -6.22 48.45 11.60
C THR A 7 -4.71 48.56 11.91
N ILE A 8 -4.32 48.75 13.18
CA ILE A 8 -2.91 48.77 13.59
C ILE A 8 -2.26 47.37 13.50
N LYS A 9 -2.98 46.29 13.83
CA LYS A 9 -2.47 44.91 13.64
C LYS A 9 -2.25 44.58 12.17
N THR A 10 -3.14 45.03 11.29
CA THR A 10 -3.01 44.82 9.85
C THR A 10 -1.88 45.67 9.27
N LEU A 11 -1.72 46.94 9.70
CA LEU A 11 -0.61 47.79 9.29
C LEU A 11 0.75 47.24 9.79
N ALA A 12 0.82 46.76 11.04
CA ALA A 12 2.04 46.17 11.59
C ALA A 12 2.42 44.86 10.90
N LYS A 13 1.44 44.01 10.53
CA LYS A 13 1.70 42.81 9.72
C LYS A 13 2.19 43.18 8.33
N THR A 14 1.55 44.13 7.65
CA THR A 14 1.97 44.55 6.30
C THR A 14 3.35 45.21 6.32
N VAL A 15 3.68 46.02 7.33
CA VAL A 15 5.02 46.62 7.46
C VAL A 15 6.10 45.59 7.80
N VAL A 16 5.78 44.51 8.52
CA VAL A 16 6.73 43.42 8.80
C VAL A 16 6.95 42.52 7.56
N THR A 17 5.92 42.27 6.75
CA THR A 17 6.07 41.49 5.51
C THR A 17 6.70 42.28 4.36
N THR A 18 6.46 43.60 4.28
CA THR A 18 7.04 44.46 3.23
C THR A 18 8.39 45.08 3.62
N GLY A 19 8.64 45.29 4.93
CA GLY A 19 9.93 45.75 5.45
C GLY A 19 11.06 44.71 5.37
N ALA A 20 10.71 43.42 5.30
CA ALA A 20 11.66 42.35 5.01
C ALA A 20 12.04 42.24 3.52
N LEU A 21 11.35 42.97 2.63
CA LEU A 21 11.61 42.96 1.17
C LEU A 21 12.49 44.11 0.67
N LEU A 22 12.91 45.04 1.53
CA LEU A 22 13.71 46.23 1.14
C LEU A 22 15.08 46.34 1.81
N LEU A 23 15.50 45.31 2.54
CA LEU A 23 16.89 45.08 2.91
C LEU A 23 17.32 43.81 2.20
N GLY A 24 17.98 43.96 1.05
CA GLY A 24 18.62 42.87 0.33
C GLY A 24 19.77 42.29 1.15
N TYR A 25 19.45 41.50 2.17
CA TYR A 25 20.40 40.53 2.69
C TYR A 25 20.58 39.49 1.59
N ALA A 26 21.66 39.61 0.83
CA ALA A 26 22.13 38.51 0.00
C ALA A 26 22.17 37.27 0.92
N GLN A 27 21.31 36.29 0.66
CA GLN A 27 21.39 35.00 1.34
C GLN A 27 22.82 34.49 1.11
N ALA A 28 23.57 34.29 2.20
CA ALA A 28 24.91 33.75 2.10
C ALA A 28 24.82 32.40 1.37
N GLN A 29 25.69 32.19 0.38
CA GLN A 29 25.74 30.92 -0.35
C GLN A 29 25.99 29.75 0.60
N THR A 30 25.56 28.55 0.20
CA THR A 30 25.79 27.35 1.00
C THR A 30 27.28 26.97 0.97
N THR A 31 27.90 26.84 2.14
CA THR A 31 29.24 26.26 2.28
C THR A 31 29.14 24.74 2.37
N LEU A 32 29.81 24.03 1.47
CA LEU A 32 29.86 22.58 1.41
C LEU A 32 31.07 22.06 2.20
N SER A 33 30.84 21.05 3.03
CA SER A 33 31.93 20.29 3.66
C SER A 33 32.61 19.39 2.62
N PRO A 34 33.87 18.94 2.86
CA PRO A 34 34.48 17.87 2.08
C PRO A 34 33.55 16.65 1.90
N GLY A 35 33.37 16.21 0.65
CA GLY A 35 32.39 15.20 0.24
C GLY A 35 30.95 15.69 0.09
N GLY A 36 30.73 17.01 0.04
CA GLY A 36 29.43 17.63 -0.22
C GLY A 36 28.87 17.35 -1.62
N ILE A 37 29.69 16.83 -2.53
CA ILE A 37 29.32 16.28 -3.84
C ILE A 37 30.09 14.98 -4.11
N ALA A 38 29.70 14.23 -5.14
CA ALA A 38 30.52 13.18 -5.73
C ALA A 38 30.39 13.18 -7.26
N PHE A 39 31.49 13.03 -7.99
CA PHE A 39 31.48 12.95 -9.45
C PHE A 39 30.84 11.63 -9.91
N THR A 40 30.02 11.69 -10.96
CA THR A 40 29.19 10.57 -11.43
C THR A 40 29.40 10.24 -12.90
N SER A 41 30.00 11.16 -13.68
CA SER A 41 30.58 10.88 -14.98
C SER A 41 31.68 11.88 -15.36
N TYR A 42 32.51 11.49 -16.31
CA TYR A 42 33.42 12.38 -17.04
C TYR A 42 33.59 11.87 -18.47
N ASP A 43 33.92 12.79 -19.38
CA ASP A 43 34.38 12.45 -20.73
C ASP A 43 35.46 13.45 -21.16
N SER A 44 36.66 12.91 -21.32
CA SER A 44 37.90 13.55 -21.76
C SER A 44 38.27 13.15 -23.19
N SER A 45 37.34 12.63 -23.98
CA SER A 45 37.59 12.25 -25.38
C SER A 45 37.52 13.44 -26.34
N SER A 46 36.80 14.51 -25.96
CA SER A 46 36.51 15.68 -26.79
C SER A 46 37.61 16.73 -26.68
N THR A 47 38.05 17.28 -27.82
CA THR A 47 39.04 18.39 -27.86
C THR A 47 38.40 19.77 -27.89
N SER A 48 37.06 19.85 -27.95
CA SER A 48 36.33 21.11 -28.13
C SER A 48 35.38 21.44 -26.97
N VAL A 49 34.88 20.45 -26.24
CA VAL A 49 33.94 20.62 -25.13
C VAL A 49 34.19 19.52 -24.12
N ASP A 50 34.63 19.89 -22.92
CA ASP A 50 34.78 18.96 -21.81
C ASP A 50 33.50 18.84 -21.02
N VAL A 51 33.24 17.62 -20.54
CA VAL A 51 31.98 17.31 -19.90
C VAL A 51 32.17 16.39 -18.70
N PHE A 52 31.39 16.66 -17.66
CA PHE A 52 31.35 15.84 -16.45
C PHE A 52 30.04 16.07 -15.70
N SER A 53 29.69 15.12 -14.83
CA SER A 53 28.56 15.27 -13.93
C SER A 53 28.93 14.92 -12.49
N PHE A 54 28.14 15.45 -11.56
CA PHE A 54 28.26 15.16 -10.14
C PHE A 54 26.88 15.16 -9.47
N VAL A 55 26.75 14.37 -8.40
CA VAL A 55 25.58 14.38 -7.53
C VAL A 55 25.84 15.25 -6.30
N LEU A 56 24.88 16.10 -5.95
CA LEU A 56 24.88 16.83 -4.69
C LEU A 56 24.63 15.86 -3.53
N LEU A 57 25.52 15.86 -2.54
CA LEU A 57 25.39 15.06 -1.31
C LEU A 57 24.90 15.89 -0.12
N ALA A 58 24.67 17.19 -0.33
CA ALA A 58 24.00 18.09 0.60
C ALA A 58 23.09 19.06 -0.20
N PRO A 59 21.99 19.55 0.39
CA PRO A 59 21.19 20.59 -0.27
C PRO A 59 21.99 21.89 -0.38
N ILE A 60 21.74 22.65 -1.44
CA ILE A 60 22.36 23.97 -1.67
C ILE A 60 21.31 25.05 -1.92
N SER A 61 21.61 26.27 -1.51
CA SER A 61 20.84 27.47 -1.83
C SER A 61 21.07 27.91 -3.28
N SER A 62 20.15 28.70 -3.84
CA SER A 62 20.39 29.44 -5.08
C SER A 62 21.61 30.36 -4.91
N GLY A 63 22.37 30.57 -5.99
CA GLY A 63 23.59 31.36 -5.98
C GLY A 63 24.79 30.66 -5.34
N THR A 64 24.67 29.38 -4.96
CA THR A 64 25.80 28.62 -4.45
C THR A 64 26.83 28.41 -5.54
N GLN A 65 28.08 28.77 -5.26
CA GLN A 65 29.18 28.61 -6.19
C GLN A 65 29.93 27.32 -5.88
N ILE A 66 30.23 26.53 -6.91
CA ILE A 66 31.17 25.42 -6.85
C ILE A 66 32.12 25.59 -8.03
N SER A 67 33.41 25.65 -7.74
CA SER A 67 34.45 25.80 -8.73
C SER A 67 35.08 24.45 -9.04
N PHE A 68 35.53 24.28 -10.28
CA PHE A 68 36.15 23.07 -10.78
C PHE A 68 37.45 23.45 -11.48
N THR A 69 38.50 22.67 -11.26
CA THR A 69 39.80 22.86 -11.91
C THR A 69 40.38 21.53 -12.33
N ASP A 70 41.07 21.53 -13.46
CA ASP A 70 41.94 20.46 -13.93
C ASP A 70 43.39 20.63 -13.46
N ARG A 71 43.77 21.84 -12.99
CA ARG A 71 45.13 22.21 -12.55
C ARG A 71 45.76 21.13 -11.67
N GLY A 72 46.89 20.60 -12.10
CA GLY A 72 47.67 19.65 -11.30
C GLY A 72 48.19 20.25 -9.98
N TYR A 73 48.00 19.55 -8.87
CA TYR A 73 48.57 19.92 -7.58
C TYR A 73 49.99 19.35 -7.43
N GLN A 74 50.98 20.19 -7.15
CA GLN A 74 52.40 19.80 -7.11
C GLN A 74 52.90 19.53 -5.69
N GLY A 75 52.05 19.65 -4.67
CA GLY A 75 52.44 19.56 -3.26
C GLY A 75 52.86 20.91 -2.68
N SER A 76 52.99 20.99 -1.35
CA SER A 76 53.42 22.22 -0.65
C SER A 76 52.62 23.48 -1.03
N ASN A 77 51.31 23.35 -1.25
CA ASN A 77 50.40 24.41 -1.71
C ASN A 77 50.71 24.98 -3.12
N ALA A 78 51.53 24.31 -3.91
CA ALA A 78 51.83 24.67 -5.29
C ALA A 78 50.89 23.97 -6.28
N TRP A 79 50.45 24.72 -7.29
CA TRP A 79 49.59 24.23 -8.37
C TRP A 79 50.23 24.56 -9.72
N GLN A 80 50.00 23.71 -10.73
CA GLN A 80 50.34 24.03 -12.12
C GLN A 80 49.77 25.39 -12.51
N ALA A 81 50.52 26.17 -13.28
CA ALA A 81 50.10 27.52 -13.67
C ALA A 81 48.82 27.47 -14.50
N ALA A 82 47.89 28.39 -14.24
CA ALA A 82 46.70 28.51 -15.07
C ALA A 82 47.06 29.07 -16.45
N GLY A 83 46.37 28.60 -17.49
CA GLY A 83 46.65 28.94 -18.88
C GLY A 83 45.60 28.36 -19.83
N SER A 84 45.99 28.11 -21.09
CA SER A 84 45.09 27.57 -22.12
C SER A 84 44.88 26.06 -22.03
N THR A 85 45.64 25.37 -21.18
CA THR A 85 45.65 23.91 -20.99
C THR A 85 45.26 23.50 -19.58
N GLU A 86 45.24 24.43 -18.64
CA GLU A 86 44.97 24.19 -17.22
C GLU A 86 44.20 25.40 -16.69
N SER A 87 43.01 25.21 -16.15
CA SER A 87 42.07 26.30 -15.91
C SER A 87 41.17 26.03 -14.71
N ALA A 88 40.33 27.01 -14.37
CA ALA A 88 39.24 26.80 -13.45
C ALA A 88 37.96 27.45 -13.97
N ILE A 89 36.84 26.75 -13.76
CA ILE A 89 35.50 27.26 -14.00
C ILE A 89 34.73 27.33 -12.69
N THR A 90 33.77 28.25 -12.60
CA THR A 90 32.85 28.33 -11.47
C THR A 90 31.42 28.21 -11.96
N TRP A 91 30.74 27.18 -11.48
CA TRP A 91 29.29 27.06 -11.60
C TRP A 91 28.61 27.79 -10.45
N THR A 92 27.66 28.65 -10.78
CA THR A 92 26.77 29.32 -9.81
C THR A 92 25.37 28.77 -10.00
N SER A 93 24.81 28.12 -8.98
CA SER A 93 23.47 27.51 -9.07
C SER A 93 22.40 28.57 -9.34
N GLY A 94 21.50 28.30 -10.29
CA GLY A 94 20.40 29.22 -10.62
C GLY A 94 19.27 29.14 -9.60
N THR A 95 19.07 27.97 -9.01
CA THR A 95 18.02 27.70 -8.02
C THR A 95 18.60 26.97 -6.81
N ALA A 96 17.83 26.94 -5.71
CA ALA A 96 18.13 25.98 -4.66
C ALA A 96 17.93 24.57 -5.20
N LEU A 97 18.82 23.64 -4.81
CA LEU A 97 18.79 22.25 -5.27
C LEU A 97 18.91 21.31 -4.06
N PRO A 98 18.07 20.26 -3.98
CA PRO A 98 18.19 19.26 -2.92
C PRO A 98 19.40 18.35 -3.12
N ALA A 99 19.83 17.68 -2.04
CA ALA A 99 20.73 16.55 -2.16
C ALA A 99 20.11 15.48 -3.07
N GLY A 100 20.94 14.72 -3.79
CA GLY A 100 20.51 13.75 -4.80
C GLY A 100 20.33 14.34 -6.20
N THR A 101 20.39 15.67 -6.37
CA THR A 101 20.36 16.29 -7.70
C THR A 101 21.67 16.01 -8.42
N GLU A 102 21.58 15.43 -9.63
CA GLU A 102 22.72 15.29 -10.53
C GLU A 102 22.83 16.54 -11.43
N VAL A 103 23.99 17.19 -11.38
CA VAL A 103 24.35 18.37 -12.16
C VAL A 103 25.37 17.95 -13.20
N TYR A 104 25.21 18.45 -14.42
CA TYR A 104 26.12 18.24 -15.53
C TYR A 104 26.68 19.56 -16.03
N ILE A 105 27.98 19.55 -16.28
CA ILE A 105 28.73 20.66 -16.83
C ILE A 105 29.20 20.23 -18.22
N SER A 106 29.00 21.12 -19.20
CA SER A 106 29.45 20.97 -20.58
C SER A 106 30.01 22.29 -21.05
N ALA A 107 31.32 22.36 -21.16
CA ALA A 107 32.06 23.62 -21.30
C ALA A 107 31.58 24.67 -20.28
N LEU A 108 31.04 25.79 -20.77
CA LEU A 108 30.54 26.90 -19.97
C LEU A 108 29.00 26.88 -19.80
N SER A 109 28.42 25.69 -19.78
CA SER A 109 26.99 25.49 -19.54
C SER A 109 26.74 24.44 -18.45
N ALA A 110 25.66 24.61 -17.71
CA ALA A 110 25.23 23.68 -16.66
C ALA A 110 23.75 23.31 -16.78
N SER A 111 23.43 22.06 -16.50
CA SER A 111 22.06 21.54 -16.44
C SER A 111 21.88 20.54 -15.31
N VAL A 112 20.64 20.39 -14.83
CA VAL A 112 20.24 19.34 -13.89
C VAL A 112 19.45 18.26 -14.61
N TYR A 113 19.70 17.00 -14.27
CA TYR A 113 19.02 15.85 -14.87
C TYR A 113 17.96 15.27 -13.94
N ASN A 114 16.79 15.01 -14.49
CA ASN A 114 15.74 14.27 -13.80
C ASN A 114 15.63 12.86 -14.41
N PRO A 115 16.11 11.81 -13.70
CA PRO A 115 16.07 10.44 -14.20
C PRO A 115 14.63 9.89 -14.32
N ALA A 116 13.66 10.43 -13.58
CA ALA A 116 12.27 9.97 -13.64
C ALA A 116 11.55 10.44 -14.91
N THR A 117 11.92 11.62 -15.44
CA THR A 117 11.34 12.18 -16.67
C THR A 117 12.29 12.13 -17.85
N THR A 118 13.54 11.69 -17.65
CA THR A 118 14.64 11.72 -18.63
C THR A 118 14.94 13.10 -19.21
N THR A 119 14.62 14.17 -18.47
CA THR A 119 14.77 15.55 -18.94
C THR A 119 15.99 16.23 -18.32
N SER A 120 16.63 17.10 -19.12
CA SER A 120 17.75 17.94 -18.73
C SER A 120 17.33 19.41 -18.79
N ILE A 121 17.49 20.16 -17.70
CA ILE A 121 17.03 21.55 -17.59
C ILE A 121 18.24 22.44 -17.28
N PRO A 122 18.52 23.51 -18.05
CA PRO A 122 19.58 24.46 -17.73
C PRO A 122 19.45 25.00 -16.31
N ASN A 123 20.56 25.07 -15.56
CA ASN A 123 20.55 25.59 -14.20
C ASN A 123 21.80 26.41 -13.89
N GLY A 124 21.60 27.72 -13.74
CA GLY A 124 22.67 28.63 -13.34
C GLY A 124 23.60 29.02 -14.48
N THR A 125 24.78 29.49 -14.11
CA THR A 125 25.81 29.97 -15.04
C THR A 125 27.13 29.28 -14.76
N VAL A 126 27.93 29.05 -15.79
CA VAL A 126 29.31 28.59 -15.66
C VAL A 126 30.22 29.64 -16.28
N ALA A 127 31.21 30.10 -15.52
CA ALA A 127 32.17 31.10 -15.99
C ALA A 127 33.59 30.56 -15.84
N LEU A 128 34.46 30.88 -16.79
CA LEU A 128 35.91 30.72 -16.61
C LEU A 128 36.39 31.72 -15.55
N THR A 129 37.02 31.22 -14.50
CA THR A 129 37.46 32.02 -13.35
C THR A 129 38.97 32.02 -13.15
N ASP A 130 39.70 31.11 -13.81
CA ASP A 130 41.15 31.08 -13.83
C ASP A 130 41.64 30.44 -15.14
N GLY A 131 42.78 30.90 -15.68
CA GLY A 131 43.32 30.44 -16.97
C GLY A 131 42.72 31.16 -18.19
N THR A 132 42.98 30.60 -19.38
CA THR A 132 42.65 31.22 -20.68
C THR A 132 42.10 30.22 -21.70
N SER A 133 41.57 29.09 -21.25
CA SER A 133 40.90 28.11 -22.10
C SER A 133 39.60 28.67 -22.67
N SER A 134 39.26 28.28 -23.92
CA SER A 134 38.09 28.83 -24.61
C SER A 134 36.77 28.18 -24.20
N ASN A 135 36.80 26.93 -23.71
CA ASN A 135 35.61 26.08 -23.53
C ASN A 135 35.54 25.43 -22.14
N GLY A 136 36.02 26.10 -21.10
CA GLY A 136 36.00 25.59 -19.73
C GLY A 136 37.28 24.83 -19.37
N LEU A 137 37.17 23.62 -18.80
CA LEU A 137 38.35 22.79 -18.51
C LEU A 137 39.01 22.30 -19.82
N VAL A 138 40.15 21.60 -19.71
CA VAL A 138 40.89 20.98 -20.83
C VAL A 138 41.29 19.52 -20.48
N LEU A 139 40.32 18.62 -20.53
CA LEU A 139 40.45 17.24 -20.04
C LEU A 139 41.15 16.28 -21.02
N SER A 140 41.14 16.57 -22.33
CA SER A 140 41.48 15.58 -23.39
C SER A 140 42.94 15.50 -23.84
N SER A 141 43.73 16.56 -23.64
CA SER A 141 45.12 16.65 -24.10
C SER A 141 46.14 16.67 -22.96
N VAL A 142 45.70 17.01 -21.74
CA VAL A 142 46.54 17.31 -20.56
C VAL A 142 45.85 16.93 -19.24
N GLY A 143 44.52 17.04 -19.15
CA GLY A 143 43.80 16.83 -17.90
C GLY A 143 43.81 15.38 -17.40
N ASP A 144 44.18 15.23 -16.13
CA ASP A 144 44.28 13.97 -15.38
C ASP A 144 43.26 13.86 -14.23
N GLN A 145 42.60 14.97 -13.89
CA GLN A 145 41.54 15.03 -12.88
C GLN A 145 40.56 16.17 -13.09
N ILE A 146 39.53 16.15 -12.25
CA ILE A 146 38.68 17.28 -11.94
C ILE A 146 38.64 17.42 -10.42
N ILE A 147 38.97 18.60 -9.90
CA ILE A 147 38.89 18.93 -8.48
C ILE A 147 37.82 19.99 -8.29
N ALA A 148 36.82 19.68 -7.45
CA ALA A 148 35.79 20.61 -7.03
C ALA A 148 36.20 21.31 -5.73
N PHE A 149 36.01 22.63 -5.66
CA PHE A 149 36.34 23.45 -4.51
C PHE A 149 35.38 24.63 -4.33
N GLN A 150 35.42 25.23 -3.14
CA GLN A 150 34.78 26.50 -2.83
C GLN A 150 35.80 27.52 -2.33
N GLY A 151 35.55 28.80 -2.55
CA GLY A 151 36.43 29.90 -2.14
C GLY A 151 37.37 30.35 -3.25
N GLY A 152 38.39 31.15 -2.88
CA GLY A 152 39.41 31.64 -3.81
C GLY A 152 38.92 32.52 -4.96
N ASN A 153 37.67 32.99 -4.90
CA ASN A 153 36.98 33.68 -5.99
C ASN A 153 37.05 32.90 -7.33
N GLY A 154 36.96 31.57 -7.25
CA GLY A 154 37.04 30.69 -8.42
C GLY A 154 38.46 30.34 -8.89
N SER A 155 39.50 30.78 -8.18
CA SER A 155 40.88 30.30 -8.37
C SER A 155 41.28 29.39 -7.22
N VAL A 156 41.81 28.20 -7.54
CA VAL A 156 42.24 27.20 -6.53
C VAL A 156 43.46 27.68 -5.71
N THR A 157 44.19 28.66 -6.22
CA THR A 157 45.30 29.34 -5.52
C THR A 157 44.86 30.58 -4.72
N GLY A 158 43.58 30.91 -4.76
CA GLY A 158 43.02 32.05 -4.03
C GLY A 158 42.88 31.81 -2.52
N ALA A 159 42.52 32.85 -1.79
CA ALA A 159 42.31 32.76 -0.34
C ALA A 159 41.06 31.94 0.02
N ASN A 160 41.10 31.27 1.17
CA ASN A 160 39.97 30.52 1.76
C ASN A 160 39.43 29.39 0.87
N VAL A 161 40.30 28.76 0.07
CA VAL A 161 39.92 27.60 -0.76
C VAL A 161 39.72 26.36 0.11
N THR A 162 38.62 25.65 -0.12
CA THR A 162 38.32 24.34 0.46
C THR A 162 38.03 23.34 -0.66
N CYS A 163 38.85 22.30 -0.79
CA CYS A 163 38.57 21.21 -1.73
C CYS A 163 37.41 20.35 -1.21
N ILE A 164 36.43 20.09 -2.06
CA ILE A 164 35.18 19.40 -1.72
C ILE A 164 35.21 17.96 -2.23
N ALA A 165 35.54 17.77 -3.50
CA ALA A 165 35.61 16.45 -4.12
C ALA A 165 36.66 16.40 -5.24
N GLY A 166 37.09 15.21 -5.61
CA GLY A 166 37.99 14.98 -6.73
C GLY A 166 37.65 13.70 -7.50
N ILE A 167 37.91 13.71 -8.79
CA ILE A 167 37.97 12.49 -9.61
C ILE A 167 39.24 12.50 -10.43
N ASN A 168 39.99 11.41 -10.42
CA ASN A 168 41.16 11.22 -11.27
C ASN A 168 40.95 9.96 -12.13
N TYR A 169 41.30 10.11 -13.40
CA TYR A 169 41.13 9.07 -14.41
C TYR A 169 42.40 8.76 -15.20
N PHE A 170 43.51 9.44 -14.88
CA PHE A 170 44.79 9.20 -15.53
C PHE A 170 45.52 7.99 -14.95
N TYR A 171 46.26 7.28 -15.78
CA TYR A 171 47.04 6.11 -15.38
C TYR A 171 48.41 6.12 -16.05
N THR A 172 49.46 5.90 -15.26
CA THR A 172 50.81 5.60 -15.74
C THR A 172 51.26 4.23 -15.25
N ALA A 173 51.81 3.42 -16.15
CA ALA A 173 52.33 2.09 -15.81
C ALA A 173 53.44 2.18 -14.74
N GLY A 174 53.28 1.48 -13.62
CA GLY A 174 54.31 1.38 -12.56
C GLY A 174 53.80 1.61 -11.12
N SER A 175 52.60 2.17 -10.93
CA SER A 175 52.01 2.35 -9.59
C SER A 175 51.08 1.20 -9.24
N THR A 176 51.32 0.54 -8.09
CA THR A 176 50.51 -0.58 -7.57
C THR A 176 49.51 -0.14 -6.49
N THR A 177 49.38 1.16 -6.23
CA THR A 177 48.45 1.68 -5.21
C THR A 177 47.34 2.47 -5.89
N ALA A 178 46.09 2.24 -5.50
CA ALA A 178 44.97 3.08 -5.89
C ALA A 178 45.12 4.47 -5.25
N ALA A 179 45.90 5.37 -5.86
CA ALA A 179 46.17 6.68 -5.30
C ALA A 179 46.40 7.71 -6.41
N TRP A 180 45.85 8.90 -6.21
CA TRP A 180 46.27 10.13 -6.87
C TRP A 180 47.82 10.21 -6.85
N ASN A 181 48.43 9.96 -8.01
CA ASN A 181 49.85 9.96 -8.36
C ASN A 181 50.86 9.87 -7.19
N SER A 182 51.33 8.67 -6.86
CA SER A 182 52.46 8.51 -5.92
C SER A 182 53.85 8.75 -6.54
N ASP A 183 54.04 8.69 -7.88
CA ASP A 183 55.40 8.43 -8.41
C ASP A 183 55.88 9.28 -9.61
N ALA A 184 55.25 10.41 -9.96
CA ALA A 184 55.75 11.26 -11.07
C ALA A 184 55.53 12.77 -10.87
N VAL A 185 56.14 13.35 -9.84
CA VAL A 185 56.19 14.80 -9.68
C VAL A 185 56.99 15.40 -10.86
N GLY A 186 56.33 16.08 -11.81
CA GLY A 186 56.97 16.80 -12.92
C GLY A 186 56.42 16.57 -14.34
N SER A 187 55.44 15.69 -14.54
CA SER A 187 54.69 15.60 -15.81
C SER A 187 53.54 16.63 -15.81
N PRO A 188 53.18 17.23 -16.97
CA PRO A 188 51.98 18.06 -17.08
C PRO A 188 50.69 17.32 -16.70
N ASN A 189 50.69 15.97 -16.74
CA ASN A 189 49.53 15.15 -16.41
C ASN A 189 49.68 14.49 -15.02
N ALA A 190 50.45 15.12 -14.12
CA ALA A 190 50.65 14.63 -12.76
C ALA A 190 50.15 15.63 -11.71
N SER A 191 49.51 15.08 -10.70
CA SER A 191 48.83 15.79 -9.62
C SER A 191 48.77 14.96 -8.36
N LEU A 192 49.34 15.49 -7.27
CA LEU A 192 49.19 14.94 -5.93
C LEU A 192 47.76 15.19 -5.42
N MET A 193 47.33 14.43 -4.42
CA MET A 193 46.07 14.72 -3.72
C MET A 193 46.19 16.05 -2.95
N PRO A 194 45.36 17.07 -3.26
CA PRO A 194 45.42 18.34 -2.54
C PRO A 194 44.84 18.20 -1.12
N PRO A 195 45.23 19.11 -0.20
CA PRO A 195 44.69 19.14 1.15
C PRO A 195 43.16 19.20 1.19
N GLY A 196 42.54 18.46 2.11
CA GLY A 196 41.08 18.39 2.27
C GLY A 196 40.41 17.24 1.49
N LEU A 197 41.15 16.54 0.64
CA LEU A 197 40.68 15.36 -0.06
C LEU A 197 41.28 14.06 0.53
N THR A 198 40.52 12.98 0.45
CA THR A 198 40.87 11.65 0.97
C THR A 198 40.35 10.59 0.01
N GLY A 199 41.26 9.74 -0.45
CA GLY A 199 40.97 8.66 -1.40
C GLY A 199 39.87 7.72 -0.90
N GLY A 200 38.94 7.37 -1.78
CA GLY A 200 37.80 6.51 -1.46
C GLY A 200 36.72 7.15 -0.57
N THR A 201 36.92 8.40 -0.14
CA THR A 201 35.95 9.16 0.68
C THR A 201 35.32 10.30 -0.11
N ASN A 202 36.14 11.24 -0.56
CA ASN A 202 35.71 12.38 -1.40
C ASN A 202 36.64 12.61 -2.59
N ALA A 203 37.66 11.78 -2.77
CA ALA A 203 38.44 11.68 -3.99
C ALA A 203 38.33 10.27 -4.57
N PHE A 204 37.85 10.18 -5.81
CA PHE A 204 37.68 8.92 -6.53
C PHE A 204 38.79 8.73 -7.57
N TYR A 205 39.29 7.51 -7.68
CA TYR A 205 40.21 7.11 -8.73
C TYR A 205 39.55 6.04 -9.59
N THR A 206 39.35 6.32 -10.88
CA THR A 206 38.65 5.39 -11.77
C THR A 206 39.57 4.27 -12.27
N GLY A 207 40.88 4.48 -12.26
CA GLY A 207 41.80 3.49 -12.82
C GLY A 207 41.69 3.34 -14.35
N PRO A 208 42.47 2.41 -14.92
CA PRO A 208 42.50 2.14 -16.36
C PRO A 208 41.30 1.29 -16.81
N VAL A 209 40.96 1.34 -18.10
CA VAL A 209 39.98 0.44 -18.73
C VAL A 209 40.46 -1.01 -18.65
N SER A 210 41.74 -1.23 -18.98
CA SER A 210 42.41 -2.53 -18.86
C SER A 210 43.92 -2.34 -18.93
N GLY A 211 44.67 -3.00 -18.03
CA GLY A 211 46.13 -2.91 -17.98
C GLY A 211 46.59 -1.46 -17.86
N VAL A 212 47.22 -0.96 -18.93
CA VAL A 212 47.76 0.42 -19.01
C VAL A 212 46.90 1.38 -19.84
N THR A 213 45.71 0.95 -20.24
CA THR A 213 44.83 1.72 -21.14
C THR A 213 44.05 2.76 -20.36
N VAL A 214 44.37 4.03 -20.57
CA VAL A 214 43.69 5.17 -19.94
C VAL A 214 42.24 5.26 -20.41
N ALA A 215 41.32 5.46 -19.46
CA ALA A 215 39.92 5.72 -19.75
C ALA A 215 39.76 7.16 -20.25
N ARG A 216 39.05 7.33 -21.38
CA ARG A 216 38.66 8.63 -21.93
C ARG A 216 37.26 9.04 -21.50
N SER A 217 36.48 8.11 -20.97
CA SER A 217 35.24 8.43 -20.31
C SER A 217 34.92 7.39 -19.24
N GLY A 218 34.16 7.83 -18.25
CA GLY A 218 33.68 6.99 -17.17
C GLY A 218 32.28 7.39 -16.75
N LYS A 219 31.46 6.39 -16.42
CA LYS A 219 30.09 6.58 -15.96
C LYS A 219 29.79 5.65 -14.79
N PHE A 220 29.21 6.18 -13.72
CA PHE A 220 28.65 5.37 -12.65
C PHE A 220 27.37 4.63 -13.12
N ASN A 221 27.31 3.31 -12.91
CA ASN A 221 26.30 2.41 -13.50
C ASN A 221 25.01 2.26 -12.67
N CYS A 222 24.88 3.00 -11.57
CA CYS A 222 23.78 2.83 -10.62
C CYS A 222 23.71 1.42 -9.98
N THR A 223 24.74 0.59 -10.14
CA THR A 223 24.82 -0.77 -9.57
C THR A 223 25.34 -0.73 -8.12
N GLY A 224 24.91 -1.66 -7.26
CA GLY A 224 25.36 -1.73 -5.85
C GLY A 224 24.60 -0.85 -4.84
N VAL A 225 23.38 -0.44 -5.20
CA VAL A 225 22.38 0.33 -4.43
C VAL A 225 22.19 -0.24 -3.01
N PRO A 226 22.24 0.63 -1.96
CA PRO A 226 21.11 1.52 -1.69
C PRO A 226 21.39 2.99 -2.02
N THR A 227 20.56 3.58 -2.89
CA THR A 227 20.52 5.00 -3.27
C THR A 227 19.75 5.85 -2.26
N SER A 228 19.46 5.31 -1.07
CA SER A 228 18.57 5.94 -0.08
C SER A 228 19.25 6.88 0.90
N THR A 229 20.59 6.82 1.03
CA THR A 229 21.34 7.73 1.91
C THR A 229 22.56 8.33 1.21
N VAL A 230 22.95 9.52 1.65
CA VAL A 230 24.14 10.22 1.14
C VAL A 230 25.41 9.38 1.35
N ALA A 231 25.52 8.69 2.49
CA ALA A 231 26.65 7.83 2.80
C ALA A 231 26.77 6.66 1.81
N ASN A 232 25.65 5.99 1.51
CA ASN A 232 25.65 4.86 0.59
C ASN A 232 25.95 5.30 -0.85
N ILE A 233 25.41 6.43 -1.29
CA ILE A 233 25.73 7.00 -2.61
C ILE A 233 27.23 7.24 -2.71
N ARG A 234 27.82 7.89 -1.70
CA ARG A 234 29.26 8.14 -1.64
C ARG A 234 30.06 6.84 -1.73
N THR A 235 29.74 5.85 -0.90
CA THR A 235 30.43 4.54 -0.93
C THR A 235 30.31 3.85 -2.29
N ALA A 236 29.13 3.89 -2.91
CA ALA A 236 28.90 3.24 -4.19
C ALA A 236 29.66 3.92 -5.34
N VAL A 237 29.62 5.26 -5.39
CA VAL A 237 30.33 6.07 -6.39
C VAL A 237 31.85 5.92 -6.24
N MET A 238 32.36 5.75 -5.02
CA MET A 238 33.78 5.56 -4.75
C MET A 238 34.31 4.14 -5.05
N ASN A 239 33.45 3.24 -5.55
CA ASN A 239 33.83 1.87 -5.90
C ASN A 239 33.91 1.69 -7.42
N ASN A 240 35.11 1.39 -7.92
CA ASN A 240 35.38 1.26 -9.35
C ASN A 240 34.58 0.12 -10.04
N ALA A 241 34.21 -0.93 -9.31
CA ALA A 241 33.37 -2.00 -9.86
C ALA A 241 31.97 -1.51 -10.30
N ASN A 242 31.54 -0.35 -9.81
CA ASN A 242 30.26 0.26 -10.17
C ASN A 242 30.36 1.24 -11.34
N TRP A 243 31.51 1.33 -12.01
CA TRP A 243 31.73 2.23 -13.14
C TRP A 243 31.91 1.46 -14.44
N THR A 244 31.37 2.03 -15.52
CA THR A 244 31.75 1.65 -16.89
C THR A 244 32.78 2.65 -17.37
N LEU A 245 33.96 2.14 -17.75
CA LEU A 245 35.06 2.92 -18.32
C LEU A 245 35.19 2.62 -19.81
N SER A 246 35.52 3.63 -20.60
CA SER A 246 35.61 3.52 -22.06
C SER A 246 36.77 4.35 -22.61
N THR A 247 37.34 3.90 -23.73
CA THR A 247 38.30 4.69 -24.53
C THR A 247 37.60 5.59 -25.55
N ALA A 248 36.28 5.51 -25.65
CA ALA A 248 35.45 6.36 -26.51
C ALA A 248 34.73 7.44 -25.68
N ALA A 249 34.02 8.33 -26.38
CA ALA A 249 33.14 9.31 -25.75
C ALA A 249 32.09 8.65 -24.85
N GLY A 250 31.74 9.35 -23.78
CA GLY A 250 30.92 8.87 -22.67
C GLY A 250 29.51 9.42 -22.65
N SER A 251 28.77 9.02 -21.63
CA SER A 251 27.44 9.58 -21.36
C SER A 251 27.52 10.92 -20.62
N GLN A 252 26.51 11.75 -20.86
CA GLN A 252 26.28 13.02 -20.19
C GLN A 252 26.11 12.89 -18.66
N TYR A 253 25.35 11.89 -18.21
CA TYR A 253 24.95 11.68 -16.81
C TYR A 253 25.19 10.22 -16.39
N SER A 254 25.23 9.95 -15.08
CA SER A 254 25.06 8.57 -14.58
C SER A 254 23.65 8.04 -14.87
N GLY A 255 22.64 8.90 -14.80
CA GLY A 255 21.25 8.53 -15.00
C GLY A 255 20.62 7.85 -13.79
N CYS A 256 21.28 7.90 -12.64
CA CYS A 256 20.81 7.27 -11.42
C CYS A 256 19.76 8.13 -10.71
N THR A 257 18.78 7.48 -10.09
CA THR A 257 17.91 8.15 -9.11
C THR A 257 18.58 8.11 -7.74
N PHE A 258 19.20 9.22 -7.36
CA PHE A 258 19.83 9.40 -6.06
C PHE A 258 18.82 9.91 -5.03
N LEU A 259 18.93 9.44 -3.78
CA LEU A 259 18.05 9.80 -2.66
C LEU A 259 16.57 9.71 -3.00
N ALA A 260 16.18 8.62 -3.68
CA ALA A 260 14.79 8.38 -4.02
C ALA A 260 13.93 8.44 -2.73
N SER A 261 12.89 9.28 -2.75
CA SER A 261 12.03 9.48 -1.59
C SER A 261 11.25 8.20 -1.28
N ASN A 262 11.08 7.90 0.01
CA ASN A 262 10.17 6.84 0.43
C ASN A 262 8.78 7.07 -0.18
N PRO A 263 8.02 5.98 -0.44
CA PRO A 263 6.62 6.12 -0.79
C PRO A 263 5.88 6.98 0.24
N VAL A 264 4.89 7.75 -0.19
CA VAL A 264 4.03 8.54 0.71
C VAL A 264 2.60 8.06 0.53
N ILE A 265 1.97 7.61 1.63
CA ILE A 265 0.54 7.26 1.62
C ILE A 265 -0.27 8.54 1.50
N THR A 266 -0.97 8.71 0.40
CA THR A 266 -1.84 9.87 0.12
C THR A 266 -3.31 9.57 0.43
N ALA A 267 -3.71 8.29 0.46
CA ALA A 267 -5.01 7.85 0.97
C ALA A 267 -4.89 6.48 1.63
N SER A 268 -5.36 6.38 2.88
CA SER A 268 -5.43 5.11 3.61
C SER A 268 -6.73 4.35 3.30
N PRO A 269 -6.77 3.02 3.47
CA PRO A 269 -8.00 2.26 3.33
C PRO A 269 -9.07 2.71 4.33
N ALA A 270 -10.33 2.63 3.90
CA ALA A 270 -11.50 2.93 4.74
C ALA A 270 -12.10 1.66 5.34
N ASN A 271 -12.71 1.78 6.52
CA ASN A 271 -13.46 0.69 7.15
C ASN A 271 -14.57 0.16 6.22
N ARG A 272 -14.85 -1.13 6.31
CA ARG A 272 -15.87 -1.80 5.48
C ARG A 272 -16.82 -2.59 6.37
N THR A 273 -18.10 -2.54 6.04
CA THR A 273 -19.13 -3.39 6.64
C THR A 273 -19.78 -4.20 5.53
N ILE A 274 -19.90 -5.52 5.70
CA ILE A 274 -20.52 -6.43 4.73
C ILE A 274 -21.26 -7.56 5.46
N CYS A 275 -22.15 -8.25 4.75
CA CYS A 275 -22.71 -9.51 5.23
C CYS A 275 -21.70 -10.65 5.16
N ALA A 276 -21.84 -11.64 6.05
CA ALA A 276 -21.13 -12.91 5.94
C ALA A 276 -21.38 -13.55 4.56
N GLY A 277 -20.32 -14.05 3.93
CA GLY A 277 -20.29 -14.54 2.55
C GLY A 277 -20.12 -13.44 1.49
N GLY A 278 -20.16 -12.16 1.87
CA GLY A 278 -19.99 -11.04 0.96
C GLY A 278 -18.56 -10.83 0.45
N THR A 279 -18.44 -9.97 -0.55
CA THR A 279 -17.16 -9.54 -1.14
C THR A 279 -16.93 -8.06 -0.89
N THR A 280 -15.69 -7.68 -0.56
CA THR A 280 -15.32 -6.26 -0.41
C THR A 280 -13.88 -6.02 -0.85
N THR A 281 -13.53 -4.74 -0.99
CA THR A 281 -12.18 -4.29 -1.29
C THR A 281 -11.70 -3.27 -0.27
N PHE A 282 -10.39 -3.24 -0.06
CA PHE A 282 -9.65 -2.17 0.61
C PHE A 282 -8.64 -1.60 -0.38
N THR A 283 -8.64 -0.28 -0.53
CA THR A 283 -7.75 0.43 -1.47
C THR A 283 -6.82 1.37 -0.72
N VAL A 284 -5.60 1.53 -1.22
CA VAL A 284 -4.63 2.51 -0.74
C VAL A 284 -4.14 3.32 -1.93
N THR A 285 -3.84 4.61 -1.74
CA THR A 285 -3.12 5.42 -2.74
C THR A 285 -1.81 5.87 -2.15
N ALA A 286 -0.72 5.71 -2.91
CA ALA A 286 0.60 6.15 -2.52
C ALA A 286 1.37 6.73 -3.72
N SER A 287 2.12 7.81 -3.50
CA SER A 287 3.08 8.33 -4.47
C SER A 287 4.45 7.67 -4.28
N GLY A 288 5.17 7.39 -5.37
CA GLY A 288 6.52 6.80 -5.31
C GLY A 288 6.55 5.30 -4.95
N ALA A 289 5.39 4.64 -4.88
CA ALA A 289 5.28 3.21 -4.69
C ALA A 289 5.44 2.45 -6.02
N THR A 290 6.27 1.41 -6.04
CA THR A 290 6.44 0.48 -7.15
C THR A 290 5.72 -0.84 -6.91
N SER A 291 5.46 -1.19 -5.65
CA SER A 291 4.66 -2.37 -5.26
C SER A 291 4.00 -2.18 -3.89
N TYR A 292 3.18 -3.15 -3.48
CA TYR A 292 2.49 -3.14 -2.19
C TYR A 292 2.60 -4.51 -1.52
N GLN A 293 2.32 -4.56 -0.22
CA GLN A 293 2.07 -5.78 0.54
C GLN A 293 0.95 -5.52 1.56
N TRP A 294 -0.13 -6.29 1.49
CA TRP A 294 -1.20 -6.22 2.48
C TRP A 294 -0.93 -7.09 3.70
N TYR A 295 -1.37 -6.58 4.85
CA TYR A 295 -1.28 -7.24 6.15
C TYR A 295 -2.65 -7.29 6.81
N GLN A 296 -2.88 -8.35 7.58
CA GLN A 296 -4.08 -8.56 8.39
C GLN A 296 -3.71 -8.62 9.87
N ASN A 297 -4.55 -8.05 10.71
CA ASN A 297 -4.52 -8.24 12.16
C ASN A 297 -5.86 -8.83 12.63
N SER A 298 -5.81 -10.05 13.17
CA SER A 298 -6.95 -10.76 13.77
C SER A 298 -7.01 -10.65 15.30
N GLY A 299 -6.21 -9.75 15.90
CA GLY A 299 -6.09 -9.54 17.35
C GLY A 299 -4.71 -9.85 17.93
N SER A 300 -3.80 -10.44 17.14
CA SER A 300 -2.44 -10.83 17.57
C SER A 300 -1.31 -10.01 16.90
N GLY A 301 -1.66 -8.90 16.24
CA GLY A 301 -0.73 -8.10 15.46
C GLY A 301 -0.85 -8.35 13.96
N PHE A 302 -0.13 -7.54 13.17
CA PHE A 302 -0.22 -7.58 11.71
C PHE A 302 0.69 -8.65 11.11
N ILE A 303 0.09 -9.58 10.36
CA ILE A 303 0.76 -10.66 9.62
C ILE A 303 0.60 -10.39 8.13
N ALA A 304 1.67 -10.64 7.36
CA ALA A 304 1.63 -10.47 5.91
C ALA A 304 0.65 -11.47 5.28
N LEU A 305 -0.22 -10.99 4.41
CA LEU A 305 -1.11 -11.84 3.65
C LEU A 305 -0.37 -12.53 2.49
N THR A 306 -0.91 -13.66 2.07
CA THR A 306 -0.56 -14.33 0.81
C THR A 306 -1.72 -14.20 -0.18
N ASN A 307 -1.42 -14.19 -1.48
CA ASN A 307 -2.41 -14.06 -2.54
C ASN A 307 -3.17 -15.38 -2.78
N THR A 308 -3.88 -15.82 -1.75
CA THR A 308 -4.61 -17.09 -1.67
C THR A 308 -5.99 -16.83 -1.07
N ALA A 309 -7.00 -17.58 -1.51
CA ALA A 309 -8.37 -17.45 -1.00
C ALA A 309 -8.40 -17.41 0.55
N PRO A 310 -9.15 -16.46 1.16
CA PRO A 310 -10.13 -15.57 0.55
C PRO A 310 -9.57 -14.28 -0.08
N TYR A 311 -8.25 -14.10 -0.07
CA TYR A 311 -7.56 -12.87 -0.47
C TYR A 311 -7.08 -12.89 -1.91
N SER A 312 -7.21 -11.75 -2.59
CA SER A 312 -6.56 -11.49 -3.88
C SER A 312 -6.11 -10.02 -3.99
N GLY A 313 -5.14 -9.72 -4.86
CA GLY A 313 -4.57 -8.38 -4.99
C GLY A 313 -3.61 -7.99 -3.86
N VAL A 314 -3.07 -8.97 -3.13
CA VAL A 314 -2.24 -8.75 -1.93
C VAL A 314 -0.96 -7.93 -2.18
N THR A 315 -0.45 -7.94 -3.40
CA THR A 315 0.74 -7.15 -3.78
C THR A 315 0.42 -5.89 -4.61
N THR A 316 -0.87 -5.54 -4.72
CA THR A 316 -1.35 -4.36 -5.45
C THR A 316 -1.89 -3.30 -4.50
N ASN A 317 -2.25 -2.13 -5.03
CA ASN A 317 -2.89 -1.07 -4.26
C ASN A 317 -4.33 -1.40 -3.80
N THR A 318 -4.87 -2.57 -4.19
CA THR A 318 -6.24 -3.00 -3.89
C THR A 318 -6.27 -4.44 -3.41
N LEU A 319 -6.61 -4.64 -2.13
CA LEU A 319 -6.92 -5.95 -1.58
C LEU A 319 -8.40 -6.26 -1.82
N THR A 320 -8.69 -7.46 -2.33
CA THR A 320 -10.05 -7.99 -2.43
C THR A 320 -10.22 -9.18 -1.48
N ILE A 321 -11.32 -9.18 -0.74
CA ILE A 321 -11.74 -10.26 0.14
C ILE A 321 -13.05 -10.81 -0.41
N THR A 322 -13.07 -12.07 -0.80
CA THR A 322 -14.26 -12.76 -1.34
C THR A 322 -14.75 -13.79 -0.35
N GLY A 323 -16.05 -13.82 -0.08
CA GLY A 323 -16.65 -14.84 0.80
C GLY A 323 -16.27 -14.65 2.28
N ALA A 324 -16.26 -13.40 2.77
CA ALA A 324 -15.83 -13.09 4.13
C ALA A 324 -16.65 -13.86 5.18
N THR A 325 -15.99 -14.56 6.11
CA THR A 325 -16.67 -15.36 7.14
C THR A 325 -16.95 -14.53 8.38
N SER A 326 -17.88 -14.97 9.25
CA SER A 326 -18.17 -14.31 10.52
C SER A 326 -16.96 -14.25 11.47
N ALA A 327 -16.01 -15.19 11.34
CA ALA A 327 -14.74 -15.15 12.08
C ALA A 327 -13.85 -13.95 11.72
N MET A 328 -14.06 -13.34 10.55
CA MET A 328 -13.32 -12.17 10.09
C MET A 328 -13.88 -10.85 10.65
N ASN A 329 -14.96 -10.90 11.44
CA ASN A 329 -15.54 -9.72 12.05
C ASN A 329 -14.54 -9.05 13.02
N GLY A 330 -14.23 -7.77 12.78
CA GLY A 330 -13.26 -7.00 13.57
C GLY A 330 -11.82 -7.10 13.07
N TYR A 331 -11.53 -7.91 12.05
CA TYR A 331 -10.18 -7.97 11.48
C TYR A 331 -9.78 -6.62 10.87
N GLN A 332 -8.52 -6.25 11.06
CA GLN A 332 -7.96 -5.02 10.52
C GLN A 332 -7.01 -5.30 9.36
N TYR A 333 -7.02 -4.43 8.36
CA TYR A 333 -6.21 -4.54 7.15
C TYR A 333 -5.44 -3.26 6.91
N ARG A 334 -4.15 -3.38 6.57
CA ARG A 334 -3.31 -2.25 6.18
C ARG A 334 -2.38 -2.65 5.04
N ALA A 335 -1.95 -1.67 4.26
CA ALA A 335 -0.98 -1.86 3.19
C ALA A 335 0.36 -1.25 3.58
N VAL A 336 1.44 -1.92 3.16
CA VAL A 336 2.78 -1.33 3.09
C VAL A 336 3.05 -1.03 1.61
N ALA A 337 3.20 0.26 1.28
CA ALA A 337 3.64 0.71 -0.02
C ALA A 337 5.17 0.62 -0.07
N ILE A 338 5.71 0.01 -1.12
CA ILE A 338 7.14 -0.30 -1.29
C ILE A 338 7.66 0.46 -2.50
N GLY A 339 8.86 1.03 -2.38
CA GLY A 339 9.56 1.77 -3.42
C GLY A 339 11.04 1.86 -3.05
N ALA A 340 11.61 3.07 -3.04
CA ALA A 340 12.97 3.30 -2.52
C ALA A 340 13.13 2.98 -1.02
N GLY A 341 12.02 2.99 -0.30
CA GLY A 341 11.87 2.50 1.06
C GLY A 341 10.46 1.96 1.23
N SER A 342 9.82 2.22 2.38
CA SER A 342 8.42 1.85 2.57
C SER A 342 7.64 2.88 3.38
N ALA A 343 6.33 2.89 3.19
CA ALA A 343 5.39 3.60 4.04
C ALA A 343 4.19 2.71 4.34
N THR A 344 3.70 2.78 5.57
CA THR A 344 2.58 1.95 6.05
C THR A 344 1.32 2.80 6.14
N SER A 345 0.21 2.31 5.59
CA SER A 345 -1.09 2.97 5.70
C SER A 345 -1.65 2.85 7.12
N ASN A 346 -2.65 3.67 7.44
CA ASN A 346 -3.51 3.38 8.58
C ASN A 346 -4.23 2.03 8.35
N ALA A 347 -4.69 1.44 9.45
CA ALA A 347 -5.47 0.22 9.41
C ALA A 347 -6.96 0.51 9.22
N ALA A 348 -7.62 -0.32 8.42
CA ALA A 348 -9.07 -0.30 8.22
C ALA A 348 -9.69 -1.58 8.77
N THR A 349 -10.82 -1.46 9.46
CA THR A 349 -11.54 -2.59 10.06
C THR A 349 -12.56 -3.15 9.10
N LEU A 350 -12.63 -4.48 9.00
CA LEU A 350 -13.72 -5.23 8.39
C LEU A 350 -14.74 -5.60 9.46
N THR A 351 -15.97 -5.13 9.30
CA THR A 351 -17.13 -5.56 10.10
C THR A 351 -17.93 -6.56 9.28
N VAL A 352 -18.04 -7.80 9.75
CA VAL A 352 -18.83 -8.84 9.09
C VAL A 352 -20.11 -9.06 9.89
N VAL A 353 -21.22 -8.64 9.31
CA VAL A 353 -22.56 -8.77 9.86
C VAL A 353 -23.10 -10.16 9.55
N SER A 354 -23.55 -10.89 10.56
CA SER A 354 -24.11 -12.24 10.42
C SER A 354 -25.38 -12.39 11.25
N ILE A 355 -26.38 -13.04 10.67
CA ILE A 355 -27.64 -13.40 11.34
C ILE A 355 -27.63 -14.91 11.59
N SER A 356 -28.08 -15.31 12.77
CA SER A 356 -28.40 -16.69 13.12
C SER A 356 -29.87 -16.79 13.53
N THR A 357 -30.49 -17.95 13.36
CA THR A 357 -31.93 -18.13 13.60
C THR A 357 -32.17 -19.33 14.51
N THR A 358 -32.86 -19.10 15.63
CA THR A 358 -33.46 -20.14 16.48
C THR A 358 -34.99 -20.16 16.29
N GLY A 359 -35.73 -21.04 16.95
CA GLY A 359 -37.18 -21.08 16.81
C GLY A 359 -37.84 -22.38 17.26
N SER A 360 -39.16 -22.34 17.37
CA SER A 360 -40.03 -23.45 17.80
C SER A 360 -41.22 -23.61 16.86
N LYS A 361 -41.94 -24.74 16.98
CA LYS A 361 -43.16 -25.02 16.23
C LYS A 361 -44.19 -25.75 17.08
N THR A 362 -45.45 -25.70 16.66
CA THR A 362 -46.53 -26.58 17.10
C THR A 362 -47.14 -27.28 15.90
N ASP A 363 -47.32 -28.59 16.00
CA ASP A 363 -47.89 -29.43 14.95
C ASP A 363 -49.42 -29.30 14.89
N VAL A 364 -50.00 -29.70 13.77
CA VAL A 364 -51.46 -29.71 13.58
C VAL A 364 -52.09 -30.78 14.47
N SER A 365 -53.21 -30.44 15.12
CA SER A 365 -53.86 -31.34 16.08
C SER A 365 -54.71 -32.44 15.44
N CYS A 366 -55.33 -32.16 14.29
CA CYS A 366 -56.20 -33.09 13.56
C CYS A 366 -55.64 -33.38 12.16
N ASN A 367 -55.83 -34.61 11.66
CA ASN A 367 -55.49 -34.94 10.27
C ASN A 367 -56.27 -34.03 9.30
N GLY A 368 -55.59 -33.37 8.37
CA GLY A 368 -56.17 -32.41 7.44
C GLY A 368 -56.45 -31.03 8.03
N GLY A 369 -56.00 -30.76 9.26
CA GLY A 369 -56.16 -29.46 9.92
C GLY A 369 -55.18 -28.38 9.44
N SER A 370 -55.33 -27.19 10.00
CA SER A 370 -54.48 -26.02 9.68
C SER A 370 -54.15 -25.17 10.91
N ASN A 371 -54.13 -25.75 12.11
CA ASN A 371 -53.86 -25.01 13.36
C ASN A 371 -52.39 -25.04 13.79
N GLY A 372 -51.47 -25.48 12.93
CA GLY A 372 -50.03 -25.46 13.20
C GLY A 372 -49.46 -24.04 13.26
N GLN A 373 -48.31 -23.89 13.94
CA GLN A 373 -47.60 -22.63 14.09
C GLN A 373 -46.08 -22.86 14.01
N ALA A 374 -45.35 -21.88 13.48
CA ALA A 374 -43.88 -21.81 13.58
C ALA A 374 -43.44 -20.40 13.99
N THR A 375 -42.45 -20.31 14.88
CA THR A 375 -41.86 -19.03 15.34
C THR A 375 -40.36 -19.06 15.14
N VAL A 376 -39.81 -18.00 14.54
CA VAL A 376 -38.36 -17.78 14.41
C VAL A 376 -37.89 -16.69 15.36
N VAL A 377 -36.71 -16.91 15.94
CA VAL A 377 -36.04 -15.97 16.84
C VAL A 377 -34.66 -15.67 16.26
N PRO A 378 -34.50 -14.56 15.52
CA PRO A 378 -33.20 -14.16 14.98
C PRO A 378 -32.28 -13.57 16.07
N SER A 379 -30.98 -13.72 15.88
CA SER A 379 -29.92 -13.14 16.69
C SER A 379 -28.72 -12.74 15.82
N GLY A 380 -27.97 -11.72 16.23
CA GLY A 380 -26.95 -11.08 15.39
C GLY A 380 -27.55 -10.07 14.40
N GLY A 381 -26.85 -9.70 13.33
CA GLY A 381 -27.37 -8.75 12.35
C GLY A 381 -27.57 -7.32 12.87
N VAL A 382 -28.26 -6.50 12.07
CA VAL A 382 -28.66 -5.12 12.41
C VAL A 382 -30.19 -4.99 12.47
N ALA A 383 -30.75 -4.76 13.66
CA ALA A 383 -32.19 -4.54 13.81
C ALA A 383 -32.67 -3.24 13.10
N PRO A 384 -33.94 -3.13 12.69
CA PRO A 384 -35.02 -4.14 12.77
C PRO A 384 -34.88 -5.28 11.74
N TYR A 385 -35.59 -6.39 11.97
CA TYR A 385 -35.66 -7.52 11.05
C TYR A 385 -36.98 -7.54 10.28
N THR A 386 -36.93 -8.10 9.06
CA THR A 386 -38.10 -8.42 8.24
C THR A 386 -38.15 -9.92 7.97
N TYR A 387 -39.36 -10.45 7.77
CA TYR A 387 -39.61 -11.88 7.64
C TYR A 387 -40.37 -12.15 6.35
N SER A 388 -40.02 -13.25 5.68
CA SER A 388 -40.76 -13.76 4.53
C SER A 388 -40.87 -15.27 4.66
N TRP A 389 -42.09 -15.77 4.73
CA TRP A 389 -42.38 -17.19 4.87
C TRP A 389 -42.82 -17.80 3.53
N ALA A 390 -42.21 -18.92 3.16
CA ALA A 390 -42.58 -19.75 2.04
C ALA A 390 -43.06 -21.13 2.52
N PRO A 391 -44.08 -21.74 1.90
CA PRO A 391 -44.86 -21.21 0.77
C PRO A 391 -45.82 -20.06 1.13
N PHE A 392 -46.20 -19.93 2.41
CA PHE A 392 -46.92 -18.80 2.97
C PHE A 392 -46.64 -18.73 4.49
N GLY A 393 -47.12 -17.68 5.16
CA GLY A 393 -46.92 -17.49 6.62
C GLY A 393 -46.79 -16.02 7.06
N GLY A 394 -46.84 -15.09 6.10
CA GLY A 394 -46.88 -13.65 6.36
C GLY A 394 -45.49 -13.02 6.56
N THR A 395 -45.45 -11.88 7.26
CA THR A 395 -44.27 -11.05 7.47
C THR A 395 -43.90 -10.86 8.94
N ALA A 396 -44.49 -11.64 9.83
CA ALA A 396 -44.20 -11.64 11.25
C ALA A 396 -43.17 -12.73 11.61
N ALA A 397 -42.58 -12.62 12.81
CA ALA A 397 -41.69 -13.64 13.36
C ALA A 397 -42.40 -14.99 13.62
N THR A 398 -43.73 -14.97 13.77
CA THR A 398 -44.56 -16.15 13.97
C THR A 398 -45.54 -16.31 12.81
N ALA A 399 -45.52 -17.47 12.18
CA ALA A 399 -46.50 -17.90 11.18
C ALA A 399 -47.52 -18.83 11.85
N THR A 400 -48.80 -18.51 11.72
CA THR A 400 -49.95 -19.28 12.27
C THR A 400 -50.85 -19.79 11.16
N GLY A 401 -51.69 -20.77 11.47
CA GLY A 401 -52.66 -21.26 10.49
C GLY A 401 -52.05 -22.23 9.49
N LEU A 402 -50.98 -22.93 9.90
CA LEU A 402 -50.20 -23.81 9.02
C LEU A 402 -50.80 -25.22 9.01
N SER A 403 -51.02 -25.77 7.82
CA SER A 403 -51.26 -27.21 7.63
C SER A 403 -49.95 -28.00 7.67
N ALA A 404 -50.05 -29.32 7.75
CA ALA A 404 -48.87 -30.19 7.66
C ALA A 404 -48.07 -29.91 6.38
N GLY A 405 -46.76 -29.79 6.52
CA GLY A 405 -45.89 -29.36 5.42
C GLY A 405 -44.59 -28.74 5.90
N THR A 406 -43.75 -28.34 4.95
CA THR A 406 -42.46 -27.70 5.25
C THR A 406 -42.53 -26.22 4.91
N TYR A 407 -42.15 -25.39 5.89
CA TYR A 407 -42.15 -23.94 5.79
C TYR A 407 -40.75 -23.40 6.01
N THR A 408 -40.31 -22.48 5.17
CA THR A 408 -39.01 -21.81 5.31
C THR A 408 -39.24 -20.32 5.49
N VAL A 409 -38.65 -19.76 6.55
CA VAL A 409 -38.59 -18.32 6.76
C VAL A 409 -37.24 -17.79 6.32
N THR A 410 -37.26 -16.72 5.54
CA THR A 410 -36.11 -15.86 5.27
C THR A 410 -36.22 -14.65 6.19
N VAL A 411 -35.20 -14.47 7.03
CA VAL A 411 -35.06 -13.30 7.90
C VAL A 411 -34.02 -12.37 7.28
N THR A 412 -34.41 -11.12 7.04
CA THR A 412 -33.52 -10.08 6.51
C THR A 412 -33.35 -8.99 7.54
N ASP A 413 -32.11 -8.62 7.85
CA ASP A 413 -31.82 -7.50 8.75
C ASP A 413 -31.82 -6.14 8.02
N ASN A 414 -31.65 -5.06 8.77
CA ASN A 414 -31.66 -3.69 8.23
C ASN A 414 -30.41 -3.34 7.40
N PHE A 415 -29.34 -4.14 7.48
CA PHE A 415 -28.18 -4.00 6.59
C PHE A 415 -28.36 -4.77 5.27
N GLY A 416 -29.39 -5.62 5.18
CA GLY A 416 -29.68 -6.45 4.01
C GLY A 416 -29.07 -7.85 4.07
N CYS A 417 -28.52 -8.27 5.21
CA CYS A 417 -28.06 -9.64 5.42
C CYS A 417 -29.25 -10.57 5.59
N GLN A 418 -29.11 -11.81 5.14
CA GLN A 418 -30.19 -12.80 5.17
C GLN A 418 -29.76 -14.09 5.88
N ALA A 419 -30.70 -14.69 6.60
CA ALA A 419 -30.60 -16.05 7.12
C ALA A 419 -31.93 -16.78 6.92
N THR A 420 -31.87 -18.09 6.67
CA THR A 420 -33.07 -18.91 6.51
C THR A 420 -33.24 -19.90 7.66
N ARG A 421 -34.48 -20.31 7.93
CA ARG A 421 -34.79 -21.42 8.84
C ARG A 421 -35.97 -22.20 8.32
N THR A 422 -35.86 -23.53 8.37
CA THR A 422 -36.91 -24.44 7.92
C THR A 422 -37.57 -25.13 9.11
N PHE A 423 -38.90 -25.25 9.04
CA PHE A 423 -39.75 -25.94 10.00
C PHE A 423 -40.60 -26.96 9.26
N THR A 424 -40.71 -28.18 9.80
CA THR A 424 -41.63 -29.21 9.30
C THR A 424 -42.79 -29.35 10.27
N ILE A 425 -43.98 -28.92 9.86
CA ILE A 425 -45.22 -29.06 10.60
C ILE A 425 -45.80 -30.45 10.30
N ASN A 426 -46.07 -31.24 11.33
CA ASN A 426 -46.66 -32.57 11.22
C ASN A 426 -48.16 -32.55 11.56
N GLU A 427 -48.83 -33.66 11.31
CA GLU A 427 -50.21 -33.94 11.72
C GLU A 427 -50.37 -35.44 12.05
N PRO A 428 -51.47 -35.87 12.70
CA PRO A 428 -51.79 -37.29 12.85
C PRO A 428 -51.84 -38.00 11.49
N ALA A 429 -51.27 -39.21 11.39
CA ALA A 429 -51.12 -39.94 10.13
C ALA A 429 -52.45 -40.37 9.49
N SER A 430 -53.54 -40.45 10.26
CA SER A 430 -54.87 -40.79 9.78
C SER A 430 -55.93 -40.06 10.61
N ALA A 431 -57.04 -39.70 9.96
CA ALA A 431 -58.21 -39.18 10.65
C ALA A 431 -58.75 -40.19 11.69
N VAL A 432 -59.43 -39.69 12.71
CA VAL A 432 -60.13 -40.55 13.67
C VAL A 432 -61.21 -41.34 12.92
N SER A 433 -61.32 -42.62 13.25
CA SER A 433 -62.21 -43.57 12.60
C SER A 433 -62.56 -44.70 13.57
N GLY A 434 -63.51 -45.55 13.17
CA GLY A 434 -63.83 -46.75 13.94
C GLY A 434 -64.34 -47.85 13.04
N THR A 435 -64.05 -49.09 13.43
CA THR A 435 -64.59 -50.30 12.80
C THR A 435 -65.49 -51.03 13.78
N THR A 436 -66.53 -51.69 13.30
CA THR A 436 -67.51 -52.36 14.17
C THR A 436 -67.65 -53.83 13.84
N VAL A 437 -67.77 -54.66 14.88
CA VAL A 437 -68.24 -56.04 14.78
C VAL A 437 -69.64 -56.11 15.39
N VAL A 438 -70.65 -56.45 14.58
CA VAL A 438 -72.06 -56.44 14.98
C VAL A 438 -72.56 -57.85 15.25
N THR A 439 -73.17 -58.05 16.42
CA THR A 439 -73.97 -59.24 16.75
C THR A 439 -75.45 -58.90 16.58
N ASN A 440 -76.11 -59.54 15.61
CA ASN A 440 -77.53 -59.33 15.35
C ASN A 440 -78.42 -59.92 16.45
N VAL A 441 -79.63 -59.40 16.58
CA VAL A 441 -80.65 -59.96 17.48
C VAL A 441 -81.00 -61.39 17.06
N ALA A 442 -81.14 -62.29 18.04
CA ALA A 442 -81.36 -63.71 17.75
C ALA A 442 -82.80 -64.04 17.29
N CYS A 443 -83.78 -63.19 17.64
CA CYS A 443 -85.21 -63.39 17.37
C CYS A 443 -85.92 -62.06 17.13
N ASN A 444 -87.07 -62.08 16.43
CA ASN A 444 -87.90 -60.90 16.25
C ASN A 444 -88.36 -60.34 17.61
N GLY A 445 -88.13 -59.05 17.84
CA GLY A 445 -88.47 -58.37 19.10
C GLY A 445 -87.47 -58.56 20.25
N ALA A 446 -86.37 -59.30 20.05
CA ALA A 446 -85.33 -59.43 21.07
C ALA A 446 -84.46 -58.16 21.20
N SER A 447 -83.89 -57.94 22.39
CA SER A 447 -82.93 -56.88 22.69
C SER A 447 -81.59 -57.46 23.12
N ASN A 448 -81.06 -58.40 22.34
CA ASN A 448 -79.80 -59.10 22.63
C ASN A 448 -78.71 -58.85 21.58
N GLY A 449 -78.87 -57.86 20.70
CA GLY A 449 -77.82 -57.44 19.77
C GLY A 449 -76.68 -56.72 20.49
N ALA A 450 -75.52 -56.64 19.84
CA ALA A 450 -74.34 -55.94 20.34
C ALA A 450 -73.53 -55.31 19.20
N ILE A 451 -72.80 -54.24 19.51
CA ILE A 451 -71.81 -53.59 18.64
C ILE A 451 -70.51 -53.53 19.44
N ASN A 452 -69.47 -54.21 18.94
CA ASN A 452 -68.09 -54.02 19.40
C ASN A 452 -67.42 -53.00 18.49
N LEU A 453 -66.96 -51.87 19.05
CA LEU A 453 -66.35 -50.77 18.32
C LEU A 453 -64.85 -50.76 18.57
N THR A 454 -64.05 -50.70 17.52
CA THR A 454 -62.60 -50.51 17.60
C THR A 454 -62.22 -49.17 16.96
N PRO A 455 -61.95 -48.11 17.76
CA PRO A 455 -61.48 -46.83 17.25
C PRO A 455 -60.04 -46.91 16.73
N ALA A 456 -59.71 -46.10 15.73
CA ALA A 456 -58.38 -46.03 15.11
C ALA A 456 -58.11 -44.62 14.53
N GLY A 457 -56.84 -44.27 14.34
CA GLY A 457 -56.44 -42.94 13.85
C GLY A 457 -56.60 -41.84 14.89
N GLY A 458 -56.34 -40.58 14.53
CA GLY A 458 -56.37 -39.46 15.49
C GLY A 458 -55.39 -39.61 16.66
N THR A 459 -55.70 -38.98 17.79
CA THR A 459 -54.91 -39.01 19.03
C THR A 459 -55.73 -39.56 20.19
N ALA A 460 -55.35 -40.72 20.74
CA ALA A 460 -56.00 -41.28 21.93
C ALA A 460 -55.78 -40.39 23.19
N PRO A 461 -56.67 -40.45 24.20
CA PRO A 461 -57.87 -41.28 24.32
C PRO A 461 -59.05 -40.83 23.44
N TYR A 462 -60.03 -41.73 23.23
CA TYR A 462 -61.25 -41.46 22.48
C TYR A 462 -62.46 -41.32 23.41
N THR A 463 -63.45 -40.56 22.94
CA THR A 463 -64.78 -40.46 23.53
C THR A 463 -65.83 -40.84 22.50
N PHE A 464 -66.93 -41.41 22.96
CA PHE A 464 -67.97 -41.96 22.10
C PHE A 464 -69.30 -41.28 22.40
N ASN A 465 -70.07 -40.99 21.36
CA ASN A 465 -71.42 -40.47 21.49
C ASN A 465 -72.34 -41.23 20.56
N TRP A 466 -73.20 -42.06 21.15
CA TRP A 466 -74.23 -42.83 20.42
C TRP A 466 -75.58 -42.09 20.34
N GLY A 467 -75.64 -40.85 20.82
CA GLY A 467 -76.89 -40.15 21.13
C GLY A 467 -77.48 -40.58 22.48
N GLY A 468 -78.42 -39.79 23.00
CA GLY A 468 -79.12 -40.10 24.26
C GLY A 468 -78.22 -40.14 25.51
N GLY A 469 -77.03 -39.54 25.47
CA GLY A 469 -76.09 -39.48 26.60
C GLY A 469 -75.24 -40.75 26.80
N ILE A 470 -75.20 -41.66 25.83
CA ILE A 470 -74.48 -42.93 25.93
C ILE A 470 -73.04 -42.77 25.44
N THR A 471 -72.07 -43.10 26.30
CA THR A 471 -70.64 -42.84 26.06
C THR A 471 -69.72 -44.06 26.13
N THR A 472 -70.28 -45.27 26.17
CA THR A 472 -69.49 -46.50 26.16
C THR A 472 -68.91 -46.76 24.76
N GLU A 473 -67.70 -47.33 24.69
CA GLU A 473 -67.10 -47.79 23.43
C GLU A 473 -67.98 -48.86 22.78
N ASP A 474 -68.18 -49.96 23.52
CA ASP A 474 -69.03 -51.06 23.11
C ASP A 474 -70.48 -50.88 23.59
N ARG A 475 -71.41 -51.49 22.86
CA ARG A 475 -72.85 -51.48 23.15
C ARG A 475 -73.38 -52.91 23.16
N THR A 476 -74.15 -53.28 24.18
CA THR A 476 -74.85 -54.57 24.28
C THR A 476 -76.32 -54.37 24.62
N GLY A 477 -77.15 -55.40 24.42
CA GLY A 477 -78.58 -55.34 24.77
C GLY A 477 -79.42 -54.54 23.78
N LEU A 478 -79.01 -54.51 22.51
CA LEU A 478 -79.61 -53.67 21.48
C LEU A 478 -80.78 -54.38 20.80
N SER A 479 -81.85 -53.63 20.55
CA SER A 479 -82.93 -54.03 19.63
C SER A 479 -82.51 -53.81 18.17
N ALA A 480 -83.20 -54.44 17.23
CA ALA A 480 -82.99 -54.20 15.80
C ALA A 480 -83.19 -52.71 15.46
N GLY A 481 -82.22 -52.12 14.75
CA GLY A 481 -82.24 -50.70 14.37
C GLY A 481 -80.89 -50.24 13.83
N THR A 482 -80.85 -48.99 13.38
CA THR A 482 -79.61 -48.31 12.95
C THR A 482 -79.03 -47.53 14.12
N TYR A 483 -77.75 -47.74 14.41
CA TYR A 483 -77.02 -47.03 15.45
C TYR A 483 -75.87 -46.25 14.80
N THR A 484 -75.67 -45.01 15.25
CA THR A 484 -74.58 -44.13 14.79
C THR A 484 -73.75 -43.71 15.98
N VAL A 485 -72.43 -43.74 15.85
CA VAL A 485 -71.49 -43.25 16.86
C VAL A 485 -70.64 -42.12 16.26
N THR A 486 -70.47 -41.06 17.03
CA THR A 486 -69.40 -40.08 16.80
C THR A 486 -68.24 -40.43 17.72
N ILE A 487 -67.06 -40.63 17.14
CA ILE A 487 -65.83 -40.89 17.88
C ILE A 487 -65.07 -39.57 17.92
N THR A 488 -64.76 -39.05 19.11
CA THR A 488 -63.96 -37.83 19.24
C THR A 488 -62.64 -38.17 19.91
N ASP A 489 -61.53 -37.78 19.31
CA ASP A 489 -60.20 -38.01 19.86
C ASP A 489 -59.83 -36.99 20.96
N ALA A 490 -58.64 -37.12 21.54
CA ALA A 490 -58.17 -36.28 22.64
C ALA A 490 -57.97 -34.80 22.25
N ASN A 491 -57.79 -34.53 20.96
CA ASN A 491 -57.64 -33.19 20.41
C ASN A 491 -58.98 -32.59 19.95
N GLY A 492 -60.09 -33.32 20.10
CA GLY A 492 -61.42 -32.87 19.68
C GLY A 492 -61.75 -33.14 18.21
N CYS A 493 -60.97 -33.98 17.52
CA CYS A 493 -61.21 -34.36 16.13
C CYS A 493 -62.29 -35.46 16.07
N THR A 494 -63.22 -35.42 15.10
CA THR A 494 -64.36 -36.35 14.98
C THR A 494 -64.43 -37.14 13.68
#